data_AF-A0A6I7X051-F1
#
_entry.id   AF-A0A6I7X051-F1
#
_cell.length_a   1.000
_cell.length_b   1.000
_cell.length_c   1.000
_cell.angle_alpha   90.00
_cell.angle_beta   90.00
_cell.angle_gamma   90.00
#
_symmetry.space_group_name_H-M   'P 1'
#
loop_
_entity.id
_entity.type
_entity.pdbx_description
1 polymer ?
#
loop_
_entity_poly.entity_id
_entity_poly.type
_entity_poly.pdbx_seq_one_letter_code
_entity_poly.pdbx_strand_id
1 'polypeptide(L)'
;MPRACFKLVWDTISSGKEIRAFVINKAKNGDHYWVLAHITPTADGYHAERQAPNPAIINDVVAPLYKQMRDKEKEMNYSNEGMEAATQILLDVLTDKGLSYDELIDALA
;
A
#
# COMPACT_ATOMS: atom_id res chain seq x y z
N MET A 1 -4.80 -6.61 0.63
CA MET A 1 -4.46 -5.19 0.48
C MET A 1 -5.74 -4.37 0.49
N PRO A 2 -5.79 -3.17 1.10
CA PRO A 2 -6.88 -2.22 0.91
C PRO A 2 -7.00 -1.81 -0.57
N ARG A 3 -8.22 -1.58 -1.05
CA ARG A 3 -8.47 -1.02 -2.39
C ARG A 3 -7.85 0.37 -2.51
N ALA A 4 -7.89 1.18 -1.45
CA ALA A 4 -7.26 2.50 -1.40
C ALA A 4 -5.75 2.44 -1.69
N CYS A 5 -4.99 1.57 -1.02
CA CYS A 5 -3.55 1.41 -1.29
C CYS A 5 -3.29 0.88 -2.71
N PHE A 6 -4.13 -0.05 -3.19
CA PHE A 6 -3.99 -0.57 -4.56
C PHE A 6 -4.22 0.54 -5.59
N LYS A 7 -5.23 1.38 -5.38
CA LYS A 7 -5.51 2.55 -6.21
C LYS A 7 -4.34 3.54 -6.20
N LEU A 8 -3.78 3.85 -5.03
CA LEU A 8 -2.62 4.75 -4.91
C LEU A 8 -1.45 4.27 -5.78
N VAL A 9 -1.13 2.97 -5.74
CA VAL A 9 -0.07 2.39 -6.59
C VAL A 9 -0.37 2.61 -8.06
N TRP A 10 -1.56 2.24 -8.52
CA TRP A 10 -1.92 2.34 -9.94
C TRP A 10 -2.02 3.76 -10.44
N ASP A 11 -2.65 4.65 -9.69
CA ASP A 11 -2.75 6.07 -10.03
C ASP A 11 -1.35 6.68 -10.16
N THR A 12 -0.43 6.34 -9.25
CA THR A 12 0.94 6.87 -9.25
C THR A 12 1.72 6.40 -10.48
N ILE A 13 1.78 5.09 -10.71
CA ILE A 13 2.55 4.55 -11.84
C ILE A 13 1.92 4.90 -13.20
N SER A 14 0.60 5.00 -13.26
CA SER A 14 -0.10 5.43 -14.49
C SER A 14 0.09 6.92 -14.78
N SER A 15 0.45 7.73 -13.77
CA SER A 15 0.84 9.14 -13.95
C SER A 15 2.30 9.33 -14.38
N GLY A 16 3.05 8.26 -14.60
CA GLY A 16 4.47 8.31 -14.96
C GLY A 16 5.41 8.53 -13.77
N LYS A 17 4.91 8.41 -12.53
CA LYS A 17 5.72 8.51 -11.31
C LYS A 17 6.05 7.13 -10.76
N GLU A 18 7.22 7.00 -10.16
CA GLU A 18 7.58 5.79 -9.42
C GLU A 18 6.89 5.76 -8.04
N ILE A 19 6.83 4.57 -7.44
CA ILE A 19 6.32 4.38 -6.09
C ILE A 19 7.02 3.24 -5.37
N ARG A 20 7.27 3.41 -4.07
CA ARG A 20 7.61 2.33 -3.14
C ARG A 20 6.37 2.00 -2.30
N ALA A 21 5.97 0.74 -2.24
CA ALA A 21 4.79 0.33 -1.48
C ALA A 21 4.93 -1.09 -0.91
N PHE A 22 4.40 -1.31 0.28
CA PHE A 22 4.22 -2.66 0.81
C PHE A 22 3.03 -3.33 0.12
N VAL A 23 3.30 -4.42 -0.60
CA VAL A 23 2.32 -5.17 -1.38
C VAL A 23 2.20 -6.58 -0.81
N ILE A 24 0.96 -7.06 -0.66
CA ILE A 24 0.66 -8.45 -0.31
C ILE A 24 0.23 -9.20 -1.57
N ASN A 25 0.98 -10.23 -1.93
CA ASN A 25 0.77 -11.06 -3.11
C ASN A 25 0.24 -12.44 -2.71
N LYS A 26 -0.47 -13.09 -3.65
CA LYS A 26 -0.90 -14.48 -3.52
C LYS A 26 0.11 -15.39 -4.23
N ALA A 27 0.66 -16.37 -3.51
CA ALA A 27 1.52 -17.40 -4.05
C ALA A 27 0.71 -18.47 -4.81
N LYS A 28 1.40 -19.26 -5.65
CA LYS A 28 0.79 -20.32 -6.46
C LYS A 28 0.04 -21.36 -5.61
N ASN A 29 0.52 -21.61 -4.40
CA ASN A 29 -0.09 -22.54 -3.44
C ASN A 29 -1.28 -21.94 -2.66
N GLY A 30 -1.61 -20.67 -2.88
CA GLY A 30 -2.70 -19.98 -2.19
C GLY A 30 -2.30 -19.16 -0.97
N ASP A 31 -1.04 -19.28 -0.51
CA ASP A 31 -0.51 -18.48 0.59
C ASP A 31 -0.35 -17.02 0.20
N HIS A 32 -0.11 -16.17 1.19
CA HIS A 32 0.19 -14.76 0.97
C HIS A 32 1.59 -14.41 1.46
N TYR A 33 2.27 -13.52 0.74
CA TYR A 33 3.57 -13.00 1.14
C TYR A 33 3.65 -11.50 0.89
N TRP A 34 4.44 -10.82 1.73
CA TRP A 34 4.66 -9.39 1.64
C TRP A 34 5.95 -9.09 0.86
N VAL A 35 5.90 -8.02 0.08
CA VAL A 35 7.07 -7.41 -0.55
C VAL A 35 7.06 -5.91 -0.29
N LEU A 36 8.24 -5.32 -0.10
CA LEU A 36 8.44 -3.91 -0.41
C LEU A 36 8.72 -3.84 -1.92
N ALA A 37 7.78 -3.28 -2.67
CA ALA A 37 7.88 -3.15 -4.12
C ALA A 37 8.30 -1.73 -4.48
N HIS A 38 9.33 -1.57 -5.29
CA HIS A 38 9.64 -0.32 -5.99
C HIS A 38 9.24 -0.48 -7.45
N ILE A 39 8.27 0.32 -7.89
CA ILE A 39 7.68 0.22 -9.22
C ILE A 39 8.01 1.49 -10.00
N THR A 40 8.67 1.32 -11.13
CA THR A 40 9.10 2.39 -12.02
C THR A 40 8.41 2.24 -13.37
N PRO A 41 7.66 3.24 -13.85
CA PRO A 41 7.14 3.27 -15.22
C PRO A 41 8.28 3.26 -16.25
N THR A 42 8.12 2.49 -17.32
CA THR A 42 9.06 2.41 -18.44
C THR A 42 8.33 2.66 -19.76
N ALA A 43 9.07 2.86 -20.86
CA ALA A 43 8.46 3.10 -22.18
C ALA A 43 7.51 1.97 -22.61
N ASP A 44 7.80 0.73 -22.22
CA ASP A 44 7.04 -0.47 -22.63
C ASP A 44 6.20 -1.08 -21.50
N GLY A 45 6.04 -0.39 -20.36
CA GLY A 45 5.23 -0.87 -19.23
C GLY A 45 5.76 -0.44 -17.87
N TYR A 46 6.00 -1.40 -16.98
CA TYR A 46 6.43 -1.15 -15.60
C TYR A 46 7.54 -2.12 -15.21
N HIS A 47 8.61 -1.60 -14.62
CA HIS A 47 9.62 -2.39 -13.93
C HIS A 47 9.27 -2.44 -12.44
N ALA A 48 9.39 -3.61 -11.81
CA ALA A 48 9.08 -3.77 -10.39
C ALA A 48 10.17 -4.59 -9.68
N GLU A 49 10.95 -3.92 -8.84
CA GLU A 49 11.88 -4.56 -7.92
C GLU A 49 11.14 -4.94 -6.64
N ARG A 50 11.46 -6.12 -6.08
CA ARG A 50 10.76 -6.68 -4.92
C ARG A 50 11.77 -7.14 -3.89
N GLN A 51 11.68 -6.56 -2.70
CA GLN A 51 12.48 -6.94 -1.55
C GLN A 51 11.59 -7.57 -0.47
N ALA A 52 12.12 -8.57 0.23
CA ALA A 52 11.49 -9.08 1.44
C ALA A 52 11.52 -7.99 2.53
N PRO A 53 10.36 -7.55 3.04
CA PRO A 53 10.32 -6.50 4.06
C PRO A 53 10.70 -7.06 5.44
N ASN A 54 11.06 -6.17 6.37
CA ASN A 54 11.28 -6.55 7.76
C ASN A 54 9.97 -7.12 8.37
N PRO A 55 9.95 -8.39 8.84
CA PRO A 55 8.74 -9.00 9.37
C PRO A 55 8.14 -8.26 10.58
N ALA A 56 8.96 -7.64 11.43
CA ALA A 56 8.48 -6.86 12.57
C ALA A 56 7.70 -5.63 12.09
N ILE A 57 8.23 -4.89 11.11
CA ILE A 57 7.53 -3.74 10.52
C ILE A 57 6.20 -4.15 9.89
N ILE A 58 6.17 -5.29 9.18
CA ILE A 58 4.93 -5.82 8.63
C ILE A 58 3.92 -6.11 9.73
N ASN A 59 4.32 -6.85 10.77
CA ASN A 59 3.40 -7.32 11.80
C ASN A 59 2.92 -6.19 12.73
N ASP A 60 3.80 -5.25 13.07
CA ASP A 60 3.53 -4.24 14.10
C ASP A 60 2.97 -2.94 13.52
N VAL A 61 3.22 -2.65 12.23
CA VAL A 61 2.85 -1.36 11.62
C VAL A 61 1.97 -1.54 10.38
N VAL A 62 2.48 -2.21 9.34
CA VAL A 62 1.83 -2.21 8.02
C VAL A 62 0.56 -3.05 8.00
N ALA A 63 0.60 -4.28 8.52
CA ALA A 63 -0.54 -5.18 8.52
C ALA A 63 -1.70 -4.65 9.40
N PRO A 64 -1.47 -4.10 10.61
CA PRO A 64 -2.51 -3.44 11.39
C PRO A 64 -3.16 -2.25 10.66
N LEU A 65 -2.36 -1.37 10.04
CA LEU A 65 -2.89 -0.24 9.26
C LEU A 65 -3.74 -0.73 8.08
N TYR A 66 -3.21 -1.67 7.29
CA TYR A 66 -3.95 -2.23 6.16
C TYR A 66 -5.22 -2.97 6.60
N LYS A 67 -5.22 -3.58 7.79
CA LYS A 67 -6.41 -4.19 8.36
C LYS A 67 -7.48 -3.13 8.67
N GLN A 68 -7.12 -2.03 9.33
CA GLN A 68 -8.05 -0.94 9.63
C GLN A 68 -8.69 -0.36 8.36
N MET A 69 -7.87 -0.07 7.34
CA MET A 69 -8.36 0.41 6.05
C MET A 69 -9.31 -0.60 5.38
N ARG A 70 -8.95 -1.90 5.37
CA ARG A 70 -9.80 -2.95 4.78
C ARG A 70 -11.10 -3.16 5.54
N ASP A 71 -11.07 -3.09 6.86
CA ASP A 71 -12.26 -3.22 7.69
C ASP A 71 -13.21 -2.05 7.40
N LYS A 72 -12.68 -0.83 7.24
CA LYS A 72 -13.47 0.34 6.83
C LYS A 72 -14.11 0.17 5.45
N GLU A 73 -13.33 -0.30 4.46
CA GLU A 73 -13.88 -0.61 3.13
C GLU A 73 -14.99 -1.66 3.23
N LYS A 74 -14.79 -2.70 4.04
CA LYS A 74 -15.76 -3.80 4.23
C LYS A 74 -17.04 -3.33 4.91
N GLU A 75 -16.95 -2.52 5.96
CA GLU A 75 -18.10 -1.91 6.64
C GLU A 75 -19.00 -1.12 5.68
N MET A 76 -18.37 -0.49 4.68
CA MET A 76 -19.04 0.30 3.65
C MET A 76 -19.30 -0.50 2.37
N ASN A 77 -19.34 -1.84 2.45
CA ASN A 77 -19.61 -2.76 1.34
C ASN A 77 -18.71 -2.54 0.11
N TYR A 78 -17.46 -2.13 0.33
CA TYR A 78 -16.49 -1.80 -0.70
C TYR A 78 -16.98 -0.77 -1.73
N SER A 79 -17.82 0.17 -1.29
CA SER A 79 -18.25 1.31 -2.11
C SER A 79 -17.10 2.30 -2.38
N ASN A 80 -17.33 3.28 -3.25
CA ASN A 80 -16.35 4.34 -3.50
C ASN A 80 -16.13 5.19 -2.25
N GLU A 81 -17.20 5.51 -1.53
CA GLU A 81 -17.15 6.22 -0.24
C GLU A 81 -16.36 5.41 0.81
N GLY A 82 -16.47 4.07 0.77
CA GLY A 82 -15.67 3.18 1.62
C GLY A 82 -14.18 3.25 1.32
N MET A 83 -13.81 3.35 0.04
CA MET A 83 -12.43 3.53 -0.39
C MET A 83 -11.89 4.92 -0.04
N GLU A 84 -12.71 5.96 -0.17
CA GLU A 84 -12.37 7.33 0.27
C GLU A 84 -12.15 7.37 1.78
N ALA A 85 -13.05 6.77 2.57
CA ALA A 85 -12.89 6.67 4.02
C ALA A 85 -11.62 5.89 4.41
N ALA A 86 -11.30 4.82 3.71
CA ALA A 86 -10.05 4.09 3.93
C ALA A 86 -8.81 4.89 3.52
N THR A 87 -8.91 5.72 2.48
CA THR A 87 -7.84 6.65 2.09
C THR A 87 -7.63 7.68 3.19
N GLN A 88 -8.70 8.20 3.79
CA GLN A 88 -8.61 9.15 4.89
C GLN A 88 -7.86 8.57 6.09
N ILE A 89 -8.07 7.29 6.43
CA ILE A 89 -7.30 6.61 7.50
C ILE A 89 -5.79 6.69 7.24
N LEU A 90 -5.34 6.49 6.00
CA LEU A 90 -3.92 6.63 5.66
C LEU A 90 -3.46 8.08 5.79
N LEU A 91 -4.24 9.05 5.28
CA LEU A 91 -3.91 10.48 5.36
C LEU A 91 -3.83 10.98 6.80
N ASP A 92 -4.70 10.49 7.69
CA ASP A 92 -4.68 10.82 9.11
C ASP A 92 -3.38 10.33 9.76
N VAL A 93 -2.95 9.09 9.46
CA VAL A 93 -1.66 8.55 9.94
C VAL A 93 -0.46 9.36 9.44
N LEU A 94 -0.49 9.79 8.17
CA LEU A 94 0.54 10.65 7.59
C LEU A 94 0.59 12.02 8.28
N THR A 95 -0.59 12.60 8.52
CA THR A 95 -0.74 13.90 9.20
C THR A 95 -0.25 13.83 10.65
N ASP A 96 -0.66 12.80 11.40
CA ASP A 96 -0.26 12.60 12.80
C ASP A 96 1.25 12.42 12.96
N LYS A 97 1.91 11.82 11.95
CA LYS A 97 3.37 11.64 11.93
C LYS A 97 4.11 12.82 11.32
N GLY A 98 3.42 13.74 10.65
CA GLY A 98 4.02 14.83 9.90
C GLY A 98 4.87 14.36 8.72
N LEU A 99 4.48 13.23 8.08
CA LEU A 99 5.23 12.61 6.99
C LEU A 99 4.40 12.58 5.71
N SER A 100 5.05 12.72 4.57
CA SER A 100 4.50 12.28 3.28
C SER A 100 4.45 10.75 3.20
N TYR A 101 3.75 10.23 2.18
CA TYR A 101 3.70 8.78 1.96
C TYR A 101 5.09 8.19 1.71
N ASP A 102 5.90 8.82 0.87
CA ASP A 102 7.24 8.33 0.53
C ASP A 102 8.15 8.35 1.77
N GLU A 103 8.10 9.40 2.59
CA GLU A 103 8.84 9.46 3.85
C GLU A 103 8.38 8.41 4.86
N LEU A 104 7.08 8.11 4.92
CA LEU A 104 6.58 7.01 5.74
C LEU A 104 7.15 5.67 5.26
N ILE A 105 7.18 5.42 3.97
CA ILE A 105 7.72 4.17 3.42
C ILE A 105 9.23 4.09 3.65
N ASP A 106 9.97 5.17 3.46
CA ASP A 106 11.41 5.22 3.71
C ASP A 106 11.76 4.99 5.18
N ALA A 107 10.94 5.51 6.11
CA ALA A 107 11.10 5.27 7.55
C ALA A 107 10.83 3.81 7.97
N LEU A 108 10.14 3.03 7.13
CA LEU A 108 9.73 1.65 7.38
C LEU A 108 10.54 0.61 6.57
N ALA A 109 11.35 1.05 5.62
CA ALA A 109 12.08 0.21 4.66
C ALA A 109 13.37 -0.44 5.21
#